data_AF-G3PUG2-F1
#
_entry.id   AF-G3PUG2-F1
#
_cell.length_a   1.000
_cell.length_b   1.000
_cell.length_c   1.000
_cell.angle_alpha   90.00
_cell.angle_beta   90.00
_cell.angle_gamma   90.00
#
_symmetry.space_group_name_H-M   'P 1'
#
loop_
_entity.id
_entity.type
_entity.pdbx_description
1 polymer ?
#
loop_
_entity_poly.entity_id
_entity_poly.type
_entity_poly.pdbx_seq_one_letter_code
_entity_poly.pdbx_strand_id
1 'polypeptide(L)'
;LSSTATGWLTDSDVLQCSAECGPGNRTRAALCLTDHLTDLPLDSCEGERPPEATACESGPCFNHLEWYTGPWGQCSAECGSGTRTRRSVCISSSDGRVVVADPAECPSLSQPITAQQPCRLKPCGVQWYVKDWSAAHAPAAGGYRVREVRCLADTVMPSDSGDPGLTPERPRRMQQAALWCRADPSCGDQHHNCMVVVPARLCVNAYYRSACCSSCSRALRSCPSSLL
;
A
#
# COMPACT_ATOMS: atom_id res chain seq x y z
N LEU A 1 10.12 -79.83 36.07
CA LEU A 1 10.63 -78.43 36.15
C LEU A 1 11.02 -78.10 34.72
N SER A 2 10.38 -77.22 33.95
CA SER A 2 9.60 -76.04 34.26
C SER A 2 8.46 -75.96 33.24
N SER A 3 7.23 -75.67 33.68
CA SER A 3 6.14 -75.30 32.78
C SER A 3 6.43 -73.88 32.31
N THR A 4 7.09 -73.72 31.15
CA THR A 4 7.27 -72.41 30.53
C THR A 4 5.89 -71.91 30.11
N ALA A 5 5.33 -70.99 30.87
CA ALA A 5 4.02 -70.44 30.59
C ALA A 5 4.17 -69.50 29.38
N THR A 6 3.63 -69.92 28.24
CA THR A 6 3.57 -69.12 27.02
C THR A 6 2.20 -68.47 26.96
N GLY A 7 2.13 -67.15 26.82
CA GLY A 7 0.86 -66.45 26.86
C GLY A 7 0.88 -65.13 26.11
N TRP A 8 -0.31 -64.70 25.69
CA TRP A 8 -0.52 -63.38 25.10
C TRP A 8 -0.49 -62.29 26.17
N LEU A 9 0.35 -61.28 25.97
CA LEU A 9 0.34 -60.06 26.77
C LEU A 9 0.00 -58.86 25.89
N THR A 10 -0.70 -57.89 26.47
CA THR A 10 -0.98 -56.61 25.81
C THR A 10 -0.44 -55.49 26.68
N ASP A 11 0.26 -54.54 26.07
CA ASP A 11 0.68 -53.33 26.75
C ASP A 11 -0.55 -52.55 27.27
N SER A 12 -0.51 -52.13 28.53
CA SER A 12 -1.62 -51.38 29.15
C SER A 12 -1.59 -49.90 28.79
N ASP A 13 -0.49 -49.38 28.22
CA ASP A 13 -0.14 -47.96 28.32
C ASP A 13 -0.49 -47.14 27.07
N VAL A 14 -1.18 -47.73 26.08
CA VAL A 14 -1.79 -46.97 24.96
C VAL A 14 -3.28 -46.74 25.20
N LEU A 15 -3.61 -45.88 26.19
CA LEU A 15 -4.99 -45.53 26.53
C LEU A 15 -5.59 -44.41 25.66
N GLN A 16 -4.79 -43.70 24.87
CA GLN A 16 -5.31 -42.55 24.12
C GLN A 16 -6.09 -43.02 22.90
N CYS A 17 -7.37 -42.66 22.86
CA CYS A 17 -8.22 -42.92 21.71
C CYS A 17 -7.70 -42.13 20.51
N SER A 18 -7.75 -42.70 19.30
CA SER A 18 -7.34 -42.02 18.07
C SER A 18 -8.15 -40.75 17.76
N ALA A 19 -9.32 -40.61 18.37
CA ALA A 19 -10.22 -39.49 18.19
C ALA A 19 -10.33 -38.70 19.51
N GLU A 20 -10.29 -37.37 19.43
CA GLU A 20 -10.45 -36.46 20.58
C GLU A 20 -11.90 -36.38 21.06
N CYS A 21 -12.85 -36.73 20.20
CA CYS A 21 -14.28 -36.87 20.48
C CYS A 21 -14.87 -37.95 19.56
N GLY A 22 -16.03 -38.48 19.90
CA GLY A 22 -16.74 -39.47 19.07
C GLY A 22 -16.12 -40.87 19.10
N PRO A 23 -16.49 -41.73 18.14
CA PRO A 23 -15.95 -43.08 18.03
C PRO A 23 -14.51 -43.05 17.46
N GLY A 24 -13.60 -43.75 18.12
CA GLY A 24 -12.23 -43.93 17.69
C GLY A 24 -11.72 -45.33 17.97
N ASN A 25 -10.42 -45.53 17.78
CA ASN A 25 -9.75 -46.79 18.01
C ASN A 25 -8.51 -46.57 18.88
N ARG A 26 -8.29 -47.44 19.85
CA ARG A 26 -7.04 -47.50 20.63
C ARG A 26 -6.26 -48.73 20.18
N THR A 27 -5.02 -48.51 19.78
CA THR A 27 -4.13 -49.58 19.29
C THR A 27 -3.14 -49.98 20.36
N ARG A 28 -3.04 -51.27 20.67
CA ARG A 28 -2.07 -51.86 21.60
C ARG A 28 -1.32 -53.00 20.90
N ALA A 29 -0.05 -53.18 21.22
CA ALA A 29 0.70 -54.31 20.70
C ALA A 29 0.26 -55.60 21.40
N ALA A 30 0.05 -56.68 20.63
CA ALA A 30 -0.11 -58.03 21.16
C ALA A 30 1.25 -58.74 21.08
N LEU A 31 1.82 -59.06 22.24
CA LEU A 31 3.13 -59.71 22.34
C LEU A 31 2.94 -61.16 22.78
N CYS A 32 3.60 -62.08 22.07
CA CYS A 32 3.70 -63.48 22.44
C CYS A 32 4.98 -63.69 23.25
N LEU A 33 4.85 -63.98 24.55
CA LEU A 33 5.99 -64.11 25.46
C LEU A 33 5.98 -65.46 26.18
N THR A 34 7.16 -66.05 26.39
CA THR A 34 7.40 -67.08 27.41
C THR A 34 7.99 -66.46 28.65
N ASP A 35 7.42 -66.81 29.82
CA ASP A 35 7.91 -66.35 31.13
C ASP A 35 8.10 -64.82 31.22
N HIS A 36 7.33 -64.03 30.45
CA HIS A 36 7.38 -62.56 30.36
C HIS A 36 8.70 -61.91 29.85
N LEU A 37 9.67 -62.68 29.36
CA LEU A 37 11.01 -62.15 29.06
C LEU A 37 11.51 -62.29 27.61
N THR A 38 10.85 -63.09 26.76
CA THR A 38 11.34 -63.39 25.39
C THR A 38 10.22 -63.30 24.36
N ASP A 39 10.41 -62.49 23.32
CA ASP A 39 9.52 -62.41 22.17
C ASP A 39 9.68 -63.68 21.31
N LEU A 40 8.57 -64.38 21.11
CA LEU A 40 8.50 -65.58 20.29
C LEU A 40 7.77 -65.33 18.97
N PRO A 41 7.98 -66.18 17.95
CA PRO A 41 7.14 -66.21 16.77
C PRO A 41 5.66 -66.37 17.16
N LEU A 42 4.77 -65.63 16.49
CA LEU A 42 3.33 -65.56 16.78
C LEU A 42 2.64 -66.94 16.81
N ASP A 43 3.18 -67.92 16.07
CA ASP A 43 2.66 -69.29 15.97
C ASP A 43 2.91 -70.15 17.23
N SER A 44 3.68 -69.62 18.20
CA SER A 44 4.06 -70.35 19.42
C SER A 44 3.12 -70.11 20.62
N CYS A 45 2.19 -69.16 20.51
CA CYS A 45 1.23 -68.87 21.57
C CYS A 45 -0.07 -69.67 21.40
N GLU A 46 -0.53 -70.31 22.47
CA GLU A 46 -1.84 -70.96 22.51
C GLU A 46 -2.97 -69.96 22.80
N GLY A 47 -4.11 -70.12 22.11
CA GLY A 47 -5.30 -69.29 22.30
C GLY A 47 -5.47 -68.17 21.26
N GLU A 48 -6.61 -67.48 21.31
CA GLU A 48 -6.93 -66.40 20.38
C GLU A 48 -6.03 -65.18 20.62
N ARG A 49 -5.39 -64.70 19.55
CA ARG A 49 -4.58 -63.47 19.58
C ARG A 49 -5.46 -62.30 20.01
N PRO A 50 -5.08 -61.53 21.05
CA PRO A 50 -5.84 -60.37 21.48
C PRO A 50 -5.97 -59.35 20.34
N PRO A 51 -7.12 -58.68 20.22
CA PRO A 51 -7.27 -57.61 19.26
C PRO A 51 -6.30 -56.48 19.61
N GLU A 52 -5.47 -56.14 18.64
CA GLU A 52 -4.52 -55.02 18.70
C GLU A 52 -5.23 -53.67 18.56
N ALA A 53 -6.49 -53.67 18.10
CA ALA A 53 -7.33 -52.50 17.95
C ALA A 53 -8.63 -52.71 18.73
N THR A 54 -8.94 -51.81 19.66
CA THR A 54 -10.21 -51.82 20.40
C THR A 54 -10.94 -50.50 20.20
N ALA A 55 -12.22 -50.55 19.87
CA ALA A 55 -13.06 -49.35 19.78
C ALA A 55 -13.05 -48.57 21.11
N CYS A 56 -13.06 -47.24 21.00
CA CYS A 56 -13.19 -46.31 22.12
C CYS A 56 -14.16 -45.19 21.77
N GLU A 57 -14.78 -44.60 22.79
CA GLU A 57 -15.65 -43.43 22.66
C GLU A 57 -15.10 -42.29 23.51
N SER A 58 -14.71 -41.19 22.87
CA SER A 58 -14.14 -40.01 23.52
C SER A 58 -15.22 -38.97 23.90
N GLY A 59 -16.46 -39.41 24.10
CA GLY A 59 -17.62 -38.53 24.37
C GLY A 59 -18.20 -37.88 23.11
N PRO A 60 -19.28 -37.09 23.22
CA PRO A 60 -19.90 -36.44 22.07
C PRO A 60 -18.98 -35.38 21.45
N CYS A 61 -18.88 -35.36 20.12
CA CYS A 61 -18.24 -34.26 19.40
C CYS A 61 -19.14 -33.04 19.47
N PHE A 62 -18.73 -32.05 20.27
CA PHE A 62 -19.30 -30.71 20.17
C PHE A 62 -18.61 -29.99 19.02
N ASN A 63 -19.39 -29.32 18.17
CA ASN A 63 -18.84 -28.47 17.13
C ASN A 63 -17.95 -27.41 17.80
N HIS A 64 -16.65 -27.44 17.52
CA HIS A 64 -15.75 -26.44 18.06
C HIS A 64 -15.84 -25.19 17.20
N LEU A 65 -16.51 -24.16 17.73
CA LEU A 65 -16.69 -22.86 17.09
C LEU A 65 -15.61 -21.90 17.56
N GLU A 66 -14.80 -21.41 16.63
CA GLU A 66 -13.72 -20.48 16.93
C GLU A 66 -13.57 -19.37 15.87
N TRP A 67 -13.01 -18.23 16.28
CA TRP A 67 -12.66 -17.16 15.36
C TRP A 67 -11.32 -17.44 14.71
N TYR A 68 -11.35 -17.73 13.42
CA TYR A 68 -10.15 -17.76 12.61
C TYR A 68 -9.77 -16.35 12.16
N THR A 69 -8.51 -15.96 12.35
CA THR A 69 -8.00 -14.67 11.88
C THR A 69 -7.02 -14.86 10.74
N GLY A 70 -7.35 -14.34 9.57
CA GLY A 70 -6.50 -14.40 8.40
C GLY A 70 -5.23 -13.55 8.51
N PRO A 71 -4.31 -13.68 7.54
CA PRO A 71 -3.12 -12.84 7.47
C PRO A 71 -3.48 -11.36 7.28
N TRP A 72 -2.54 -10.50 7.61
CA TRP A 72 -2.66 -9.08 7.30
C TRP A 72 -2.64 -8.85 5.78
N GLY A 73 -3.53 -7.97 5.30
CA GLY A 73 -3.48 -7.44 3.96
C GLY A 73 -2.29 -6.51 3.73
N GLN A 74 -2.23 -5.97 2.52
CA GLN A 74 -1.21 -4.97 2.16
C GLN A 74 -1.40 -3.68 2.98
N CYS A 75 -0.31 -2.92 3.11
CA CYS A 75 -0.36 -1.60 3.74
C CYS A 75 -1.19 -0.65 2.84
N SER A 76 -1.98 0.23 3.45
CA SER A 76 -2.80 1.23 2.73
C SER A 76 -1.97 2.28 1.99
N ALA A 77 -0.67 2.37 2.29
CA ALA A 77 0.26 3.27 1.66
C ALA A 77 1.31 2.47 0.88
N GLU A 78 1.87 3.07 -0.17
CA GLU A 78 2.98 2.49 -0.95
C GLU A 78 4.36 2.89 -0.38
N CYS A 79 4.38 3.86 0.52
CA CYS A 79 5.54 4.40 1.22
C CYS A 79 5.09 5.11 2.52
N GLY A 80 6.00 5.36 3.45
CA GLY A 80 5.70 6.07 4.69
C GLY A 80 4.82 5.28 5.67
N SER A 81 3.97 6.01 6.40
CA SER A 81 3.07 5.41 7.40
C SER A 81 1.70 5.11 6.78
N GLY A 82 1.17 3.93 7.08
CA GLY A 82 -0.17 3.51 6.65
C GLY A 82 -0.82 2.57 7.66
N THR A 83 -1.91 1.95 7.24
CA THR A 83 -2.63 0.95 8.02
C THR A 83 -2.87 -0.31 7.19
N ARG A 84 -2.82 -1.48 7.83
CA ARG A 84 -3.13 -2.76 7.21
C ARG A 84 -4.34 -3.37 7.90
N THR A 85 -5.20 -4.04 7.14
CA THR A 85 -6.41 -4.66 7.65
C THR A 85 -6.35 -6.17 7.51
N ARG A 86 -7.05 -6.89 8.39
CA ARG A 86 -7.21 -8.36 8.31
C ARG A 86 -8.67 -8.73 8.53
N ARG A 87 -9.06 -9.90 8.02
CA ARG A 87 -10.42 -10.43 8.19
C ARG A 87 -10.40 -11.57 9.21
N SER A 88 -11.47 -11.65 10.00
CA SER A 88 -11.76 -12.80 10.85
C SER A 88 -13.06 -13.45 10.39
N VAL A 89 -13.10 -14.78 10.44
CA VAL A 89 -14.28 -15.58 10.07
C VAL A 89 -14.55 -16.58 11.19
N CYS A 90 -15.83 -16.83 11.46
CA CYS A 90 -16.23 -17.90 12.37
C CYS A 90 -16.06 -19.23 11.65
N ILE A 91 -15.34 -20.17 12.27
CA ILE A 91 -15.16 -21.51 11.73
C ILE A 91 -15.68 -22.55 12.72
N SER A 92 -16.27 -23.61 12.18
CA SER A 92 -16.69 -24.79 12.92
C SER A 92 -15.81 -25.96 12.49
N SER A 93 -15.20 -26.62 13.48
CA SER A 93 -14.38 -27.82 13.27
C SER A 93 -15.14 -29.06 13.77
N SER A 94 -15.34 -30.04 12.90
CA SER A 94 -15.90 -31.35 13.22
C SER A 94 -15.24 -32.44 12.38
N ASP A 95 -14.83 -33.55 13.01
CA ASP A 95 -14.23 -34.72 12.35
C ASP A 95 -13.08 -34.38 11.36
N GLY A 96 -12.21 -33.43 11.73
CA GLY A 96 -11.10 -32.97 10.90
C GLY A 96 -11.51 -32.11 9.69
N ARG A 97 -12.80 -31.75 9.56
CA ARG A 97 -13.32 -30.82 8.57
C ARG A 97 -13.55 -29.46 9.20
N VAL A 98 -13.07 -28.43 8.52
CA VAL A 98 -13.28 -27.03 8.92
C VAL A 98 -14.22 -26.38 7.92
N VAL A 99 -15.32 -25.82 8.41
CA VAL A 99 -16.30 -25.10 7.61
C VAL A 99 -16.51 -23.69 8.16
N VAL A 100 -16.86 -22.74 7.29
CA VAL A 100 -17.22 -21.37 7.70
C VAL A 100 -18.63 -21.39 8.26
N ALA A 101 -18.81 -20.95 9.50
CA ALA A 101 -20.09 -20.88 10.20
C ALA A 101 -20.63 -19.45 10.23
N ASP A 102 -21.88 -19.28 10.69
CA ASP A 102 -22.44 -17.94 10.85
C ASP A 102 -21.67 -17.18 11.96
N PRO A 103 -21.33 -15.89 11.76
CA PRO A 103 -20.68 -15.06 12.77
C PRO A 103 -21.36 -15.06 14.15
N ALA A 104 -22.68 -15.26 14.22
CA ALA A 104 -23.45 -15.29 15.47
C ALA A 104 -23.26 -16.58 16.28
N GLU A 105 -22.76 -17.66 15.66
CA GLU A 105 -22.48 -18.92 16.34
C GLU A 105 -21.18 -18.88 17.13
N CYS A 106 -20.24 -17.99 16.76
CA CYS A 106 -19.00 -17.80 17.51
C CYS A 106 -19.19 -16.86 18.71
N PRO A 107 -18.47 -17.09 19.83
CA PRO A 107 -18.51 -16.19 20.97
C PRO A 107 -18.05 -14.78 20.58
N SER A 108 -18.86 -13.76 20.87
CA SER A 108 -18.55 -12.36 20.56
C SER A 108 -17.31 -11.83 21.28
N LEU A 109 -17.00 -12.39 22.46
CA LEU A 109 -15.85 -12.03 23.30
C LEU A 109 -14.49 -12.45 22.72
N SER A 110 -14.46 -13.43 21.81
CA SER A 110 -13.24 -13.89 21.15
C SER A 110 -13.04 -13.29 19.75
N GLN A 111 -13.93 -12.40 19.31
CA GLN A 111 -13.73 -11.69 18.05
C GLN A 111 -12.49 -10.78 18.18
N PRO A 112 -11.47 -10.94 17.33
CA PRO A 112 -10.28 -10.10 17.40
C PRO A 112 -10.65 -8.65 17.10
N ILE A 113 -10.66 -7.81 18.14
CA ILE A 113 -11.02 -6.37 18.08
C ILE A 113 -10.16 -5.62 17.05
N THR A 114 -8.94 -6.10 16.80
CA THR A 114 -7.96 -5.42 15.94
C THR A 114 -8.06 -5.89 14.49
N ALA A 115 -9.07 -5.39 13.78
CA ALA A 115 -9.18 -5.51 12.32
C ALA A 115 -8.16 -4.63 11.57
N GLN A 116 -7.46 -3.73 12.27
CA GLN A 116 -6.56 -2.74 11.68
C GLN A 116 -5.28 -2.54 12.53
N GLN A 117 -4.11 -2.53 11.90
CA GLN A 117 -2.83 -2.28 12.56
C GLN A 117 -2.02 -1.22 11.78
N PRO A 118 -1.23 -0.36 12.43
CA PRO A 118 -0.29 0.51 11.74
C PRO A 118 0.82 -0.28 11.02
N CYS A 119 1.22 0.19 9.84
CA CYS A 119 2.37 -0.28 9.08
C CYS A 119 3.30 0.90 8.73
N ARG A 120 4.61 0.64 8.69
CA ARG A 120 5.63 1.59 8.27
C ARG A 120 6.44 0.99 7.13
N LEU A 121 6.43 1.67 5.99
CA LEU A 121 7.18 1.32 4.79
C LEU A 121 8.40 2.23 4.64
N LYS A 122 9.14 2.04 3.54
CA LYS A 122 10.20 2.97 3.14
C LYS A 122 9.66 4.41 3.07
N PRO A 123 10.45 5.42 3.45
CA PRO A 123 10.03 6.83 3.32
C PRO A 123 9.56 7.13 1.89
N CYS A 124 8.54 7.98 1.76
CA CYS A 124 8.04 8.41 0.45
C CYS A 124 9.02 9.30 -0.34
N GLY A 125 10.17 9.63 0.28
CA GLY A 125 11.09 10.61 -0.24
C GLY A 125 10.53 12.02 -0.08
N VAL A 126 11.01 12.92 -0.92
CA VAL A 126 10.65 14.34 -0.88
C VAL A 126 9.87 14.71 -2.14
N GLN A 127 8.86 15.56 -2.00
CA GLN A 127 8.04 16.02 -3.12
C GLN A 127 7.97 17.54 -3.16
N TRP A 128 7.90 18.10 -4.37
CA TRP A 128 7.74 19.53 -4.59
C TRP A 128 6.26 19.92 -4.47
N TYR A 129 5.95 20.77 -3.50
CA TYR A 129 4.64 21.37 -3.28
C TYR A 129 4.64 22.81 -3.76
N VAL A 130 3.65 23.15 -4.56
CA VAL A 130 3.50 24.49 -5.16
C VAL A 130 2.19 25.08 -4.67
N LYS A 131 2.28 26.25 -4.03
CA LYS A 131 1.09 27.02 -3.68
C LYS A 131 0.58 27.80 -4.90
N ASP A 132 -0.66 28.28 -4.78
CA ASP A 132 -1.23 29.19 -5.76
C ASP A 132 -0.39 30.46 -5.95
N TRP A 133 -0.54 31.07 -7.13
CA TRP A 133 0.11 32.35 -7.44
C TRP A 133 -0.42 33.45 -6.52
N SER A 134 0.48 34.30 -6.05
CA SER A 134 0.09 35.53 -5.35
C SER A 134 -0.68 36.47 -6.29
N ALA A 135 -1.47 37.35 -5.68
CA ALA A 135 -2.04 38.49 -6.39
C ALA A 135 -0.93 39.27 -7.09
N ALA A 136 -1.23 39.81 -8.27
CA ALA A 136 -0.25 40.59 -9.01
C ALA A 136 0.23 41.77 -8.15
N HIS A 137 1.55 41.84 -7.91
CA HIS A 137 2.13 42.98 -7.23
C HIS A 137 2.23 44.13 -8.25
N ALA A 138 1.33 45.11 -8.05
CA ALA A 138 1.17 46.40 -8.72
C ALA A 138 0.46 46.45 -10.09
N PRO A 139 -0.29 47.55 -10.37
CA PRO A 139 -1.25 47.66 -11.47
C PRO A 139 -0.72 48.43 -12.70
N ALA A 140 0.57 48.76 -12.78
CA ALA A 140 1.13 49.50 -13.90
C ALA A 140 2.48 48.92 -14.33
N ALA A 141 2.55 48.48 -15.59
CA ALA A 141 3.73 48.16 -16.38
C ALA A 141 4.84 47.34 -15.66
N GLY A 142 4.67 46.01 -15.62
CA GLY A 142 5.74 45.08 -15.25
C GLY A 142 5.57 44.40 -13.89
N GLY A 143 4.34 44.25 -13.42
CA GLY A 143 4.05 43.48 -12.20
C GLY A 143 4.52 42.03 -12.31
N TYR A 144 5.02 41.49 -11.21
CA TYR A 144 5.42 40.10 -11.07
C TYR A 144 4.48 39.37 -10.11
N ARG A 145 4.30 38.07 -10.32
CA ARG A 145 3.59 37.16 -9.41
C ARG A 145 4.60 36.22 -8.81
N VAL A 146 4.48 35.98 -7.51
CA VAL A 146 5.33 35.04 -6.78
C VAL A 146 4.45 33.90 -6.31
N ARG A 147 4.99 32.68 -6.31
CA ARG A 147 4.36 31.54 -5.67
C ARG A 147 5.37 30.87 -4.77
N GLU A 148 4.87 30.30 -3.69
CA GLU A 148 5.72 29.54 -2.79
C GLU A 148 5.89 28.12 -3.32
N VAL A 149 7.15 27.67 -3.37
CA VAL A 149 7.53 26.31 -3.75
C VAL A 149 8.33 25.74 -2.58
N ARG A 150 7.88 24.61 -2.04
CA ARG A 150 8.56 23.92 -0.93
C ARG A 150 8.78 22.46 -1.31
N CYS A 151 9.95 21.93 -1.02
CA CYS A 151 10.16 20.50 -1.05
C CYS A 151 9.87 19.95 0.35
N LEU A 152 8.91 19.03 0.47
CA LEU A 152 8.48 18.47 1.74
C LEU A 152 8.72 16.96 1.77
N ALA A 153 9.20 16.48 2.92
CA ALA A 153 9.25 15.05 3.25
C ALA A 153 7.88 14.52 3.68
N ASP A 154 7.79 13.21 3.87
CA ASP A 154 6.61 12.47 4.36
C ASP A 154 6.06 12.99 5.70
N THR A 155 6.89 13.62 6.53
CA THR A 155 6.48 14.25 7.80
C THR A 155 6.03 15.70 7.64
N VAL A 156 5.78 16.19 6.42
CA VAL A 156 5.45 17.61 6.13
C VAL A 156 6.56 18.55 6.61
N MET A 157 7.81 18.05 6.64
CA MET A 157 8.97 18.83 7.02
C MET A 157 9.71 19.33 5.77
N PRO A 158 10.20 20.59 5.76
CA PRO A 158 11.05 21.08 4.68
C PRO A 158 12.29 20.21 4.49
N SER A 159 12.67 19.94 3.24
CA SER A 159 13.88 19.20 2.90
C SER A 159 14.59 19.80 1.69
N ASP A 160 15.92 19.78 1.71
CA ASP A 160 16.76 20.27 0.60
C ASP A 160 17.19 19.16 -0.38
N SER A 161 16.74 17.92 -0.15
CA SER A 161 17.11 16.74 -0.95
C SER A 161 16.33 16.58 -2.26
N GLY A 162 15.55 17.60 -2.66
CA GLY A 162 14.72 17.57 -3.87
C GLY A 162 15.54 17.74 -5.14
N ASP A 163 15.23 16.98 -6.19
CA ASP A 163 15.88 17.11 -7.50
C ASP A 163 15.65 18.51 -8.09
N PRO A 164 16.73 19.30 -8.36
CA PRO A 164 16.63 20.62 -8.99
C PRO A 164 15.97 20.61 -10.38
N GLY A 165 16.08 19.50 -11.13
CA GLY A 165 15.47 19.32 -12.45
C GLY A 165 13.95 19.13 -12.41
N LEU A 166 13.41 18.75 -11.25
CA LEU A 166 11.97 18.63 -11.00
C LEU A 166 11.39 19.86 -10.28
N THR A 167 12.20 20.91 -10.09
CA THR A 167 11.70 22.16 -9.51
C THR A 167 10.63 22.76 -10.44
N PRO A 168 9.44 23.09 -9.93
CA PRO A 168 8.43 23.76 -10.72
C PRO A 168 8.97 25.12 -11.18
N GLU A 169 8.77 25.45 -12.46
CA GLU A 169 9.48 26.55 -13.13
C GLU A 169 9.57 27.82 -12.26
N ARG A 170 10.80 28.33 -12.10
CA ARG A 170 11.07 29.67 -11.56
C ARG A 170 10.34 30.70 -12.43
N PRO A 171 9.83 31.81 -11.85
CA PRO A 171 9.08 32.80 -12.61
C PRO A 171 9.90 33.27 -13.81
N ARG A 172 9.51 32.87 -15.01
CA ARG A 172 9.98 33.53 -16.23
C ARG A 172 9.50 34.97 -16.11
N ARG A 173 10.42 35.94 -16.13
CA ARG A 173 10.06 37.34 -16.36
C ARG A 173 9.09 37.33 -17.54
N MET A 174 7.90 37.89 -17.34
CA MET A 174 6.96 38.15 -18.42
C MET A 174 7.78 38.86 -19.50
N GLN A 175 7.94 38.19 -20.65
CA GLN A 175 8.81 38.65 -21.74
C GLN A 175 8.53 40.12 -21.95
N GLN A 176 9.56 40.95 -21.74
CA GLN A 176 9.46 42.40 -21.64
C GLN A 176 8.76 42.96 -22.87
N ALA A 177 7.47 43.24 -22.76
CA ALA A 177 6.75 44.07 -23.74
C ALA A 177 6.84 45.56 -23.39
N ALA A 178 7.56 45.95 -22.34
CA ALA A 178 7.47 47.29 -21.75
C ALA A 178 8.83 48.01 -21.59
N LEU A 179 9.78 47.82 -22.53
CA LEU A 179 11.04 48.59 -22.54
C LEU A 179 11.26 49.47 -23.76
N TRP A 180 10.29 49.61 -24.66
CA TRP A 180 10.49 50.41 -25.87
C TRP A 180 9.50 51.56 -25.97
N CYS A 181 9.66 52.54 -25.09
CA CYS A 181 9.11 53.90 -25.27
C CYS A 181 10.23 54.95 -25.20
N ARG A 182 11.37 54.66 -25.80
CA ARG A 182 12.27 55.73 -26.27
C ARG A 182 12.12 55.78 -27.78
N ALA A 183 11.32 56.73 -28.25
CA ALA A 183 11.36 57.13 -29.64
C ALA A 183 12.75 57.73 -29.86
N ASP A 184 13.63 56.97 -30.51
CA ASP A 184 14.89 57.51 -31.02
C ASP A 184 14.52 58.50 -32.14
N PRO A 185 14.80 59.81 -31.98
CA PRO A 185 14.48 60.82 -32.99
C PRO A 185 15.25 60.60 -34.31
N SER A 186 16.25 59.72 -34.33
CA SER A 186 17.00 59.34 -35.53
C SER A 186 16.44 58.10 -36.25
N CYS A 187 15.40 57.46 -35.72
CA CYS A 187 14.83 56.25 -36.33
C CYS A 187 13.86 56.58 -37.48
N GLY A 188 14.24 56.22 -38.71
CA GLY A 188 13.42 56.36 -39.92
C GLY A 188 12.77 55.05 -40.36
N ASP A 189 11.68 55.15 -41.13
CA ASP A 189 11.09 54.00 -41.82
C ASP A 189 11.94 53.66 -43.06
N GLN A 190 12.27 52.39 -43.25
CA GLN A 190 13.05 51.90 -44.39
C GLN A 190 12.19 51.67 -45.65
N HIS A 191 10.88 51.53 -45.49
CA HIS A 191 9.95 51.24 -46.58
C HIS A 191 8.77 52.21 -46.63
N HIS A 192 8.34 52.56 -47.83
CA HIS A 192 7.23 53.51 -48.04
C HIS A 192 5.87 52.97 -47.58
N ASN A 193 5.71 51.64 -47.51
CA ASN A 193 4.48 50.97 -47.10
C ASN A 193 4.37 50.71 -45.59
N CYS A 194 5.27 51.29 -44.78
CA CYS A 194 5.24 51.17 -43.32
C CYS A 194 3.93 51.66 -42.67
N MET A 195 3.16 52.50 -43.38
CA MET A 195 1.79 52.88 -43.01
C MET A 195 0.78 51.70 -42.94
N VAL A 196 1.05 50.58 -43.62
CA VAL A 196 0.18 49.38 -43.61
C VAL A 196 0.53 48.43 -42.46
N VAL A 197 1.78 48.48 -41.98
CA VAL A 197 2.32 47.58 -40.94
C VAL A 197 1.62 47.81 -39.58
N VAL A 198 1.26 49.05 -39.29
CA VAL A 198 0.58 49.46 -38.06
C VAL A 198 -0.84 48.88 -37.95
N PRO A 199 -1.79 49.17 -38.89
CA PRO A 199 -3.15 48.61 -38.82
C PRO A 199 -3.17 47.08 -38.95
N ALA A 200 -2.17 46.49 -39.63
CA ALA A 200 -2.01 45.04 -39.73
C ALA A 200 -1.42 44.38 -38.45
N ARG A 201 -1.15 45.17 -37.39
CA ARG A 201 -0.56 44.70 -36.11
C ARG A 201 0.78 43.96 -36.27
N LEU A 202 1.51 44.22 -37.34
CA LEU A 202 2.76 43.53 -37.67
C LEU A 202 3.97 44.05 -36.88
N CYS A 203 3.85 45.17 -36.15
CA CYS A 203 4.89 45.72 -35.28
C CYS A 203 5.30 44.81 -34.10
N VAL A 204 4.57 43.71 -33.87
CA VAL A 204 4.97 42.64 -32.94
C VAL A 204 6.17 41.85 -33.45
N ASN A 205 6.31 41.73 -34.77
CA ASN A 205 7.40 41.00 -35.42
C ASN A 205 8.66 41.88 -35.47
N ALA A 206 9.80 41.32 -35.07
CA ALA A 206 11.08 42.03 -34.98
C ALA A 206 11.53 42.64 -36.33
N TYR A 207 11.26 41.96 -37.45
CA TYR A 207 11.60 42.45 -38.78
C TYR A 207 10.84 43.73 -39.14
N TYR A 208 9.52 43.73 -38.97
CA TYR A 208 8.70 44.91 -39.23
C TYR A 208 8.93 46.02 -38.21
N ARG A 209 9.28 45.66 -36.96
CA ARG A 209 9.63 46.62 -35.92
C ARG A 209 10.91 47.40 -36.22
N SER A 210 11.91 46.77 -36.82
CA SER A 210 13.15 47.45 -37.23
C SER A 210 12.98 48.18 -38.55
N ALA A 211 12.34 47.56 -39.55
CA ALA A 211 12.16 48.15 -40.88
C ALA A 211 11.18 49.34 -40.90
N CYS A 212 10.17 49.35 -40.02
CA CYS A 212 9.15 50.40 -39.91
C CYS A 212 9.18 51.08 -38.54
N CYS A 213 10.39 51.45 -38.10
CA CYS A 213 10.66 51.95 -36.76
C CYS A 213 9.90 53.23 -36.41
N SER A 214 9.82 54.20 -37.32
CA SER A 214 9.13 55.48 -37.06
C SER A 214 7.62 55.30 -37.00
N SER A 215 7.07 54.47 -37.88
CA SER A 215 5.65 54.14 -37.93
C SER A 215 5.21 53.31 -36.72
N CYS A 216 5.94 52.24 -36.39
CA CYS A 216 5.65 51.40 -35.23
C CYS A 216 5.86 52.13 -33.90
N SER A 217 6.90 52.96 -33.78
CA SER A 217 7.15 53.75 -32.56
C SER A 217 6.10 54.84 -32.34
N ARG A 218 5.57 55.47 -33.40
CA ARG A 218 4.44 56.43 -33.31
C ARG A 218 3.13 55.73 -32.96
N ALA A 219 2.86 54.56 -33.52
CA ALA A 219 1.65 53.79 -33.21
C ALA A 219 1.62 53.24 -31.78
N LEU A 220 2.78 52.91 -31.22
CA LEU A 220 2.93 52.45 -29.84
C LEU A 220 2.86 53.59 -28.80
N ARG A 221 2.70 54.86 -29.22
CA ARG A 221 2.53 56.03 -28.31
C ARG A 221 1.17 56.12 -27.62
N SER A 222 0.21 55.25 -27.90
CA SER A 222 -0.97 55.12 -27.04
C SER A 222 -0.64 54.33 -25.77
N CYS A 223 0.30 54.84 -24.98
CA CYS A 223 0.30 54.64 -23.54
C CYS A 223 -0.95 55.33 -22.98
N PRO A 224 -1.66 54.75 -22.00
CA PRO A 224 -2.82 55.40 -21.40
C PRO A 224 -2.40 56.78 -20.85
N SER A 225 -3.02 57.83 -21.40
CA SER A 225 -2.81 59.22 -20.98
C SER A 225 -3.55 59.51 -19.67
N SER A 226 -3.10 58.90 -18.58
CA SER A 226 -3.59 59.22 -17.24
C SER A 226 -2.44 59.22 -16.23
N LEU A 227 -1.47 60.12 -16.49
CA LEU A 227 -0.52 60.65 -15.52
C LEU A 227 -0.27 62.13 -15.85
N LEU A 228 -1.28 62.97 -15.57
CA LEU A 228 -1.13 64.34 -15.12
C LEU A 228 -1.56 64.38 -13.66
#